data_AF-A0A0F6WFR6-F1
#
_entry.id   AF-A0A0F6WFR6-F1
#
_cell.length_a   1.000
_cell.length_b   1.000
_cell.length_c   1.000
_cell.angle_alpha   90.00
_cell.angle_beta   90.00
_cell.angle_gamma   90.00
#
_symmetry.space_group_name_H-M   'P 1'
#
loop_
_entity.id
_entity.type
_entity.pdbx_description
1 polymer ?
#
loop_
_entity_poly.entity_id
_entity_poly.type
_entity_poly.pdbx_seq_one_letter_code
_entity_poly.pdbx_strand_id
1 'polypeptide(L)'
;MSDTTTNRHGDEIRVGQLWLDNPARTVRRTLRVDGLEDAGALGTAAICTVISAHNQETGEVTAPGRVVSIKVDSLHTTPSGKGYHLAEQAATVSEG
;
A
#
# COMPACT_ATOMS: atom_id res chain seq x y z
N MET A 1 -14.16 11.00 10.91
CA MET A 1 -13.38 11.64 9.83
C MET A 1 -12.40 10.59 9.37
N SER A 2 -12.32 10.31 8.07
CA SER A 2 -11.31 9.37 7.56
C SER A 2 -9.99 10.11 7.51
N ASP A 3 -8.96 9.59 8.17
CA ASP A 3 -7.63 10.21 8.13
C ASP A 3 -7.08 10.12 6.70
N THR A 4 -6.75 11.28 6.14
CA THR A 4 -6.14 11.41 4.81
C THR A 4 -4.87 12.26 4.89
N THR A 5 -3.94 12.01 3.98
CA THR A 5 -2.77 12.86 3.78
C THR A 5 -2.37 12.86 2.31
N THR A 6 -1.61 13.85 1.88
CA THR A 6 -1.08 13.92 0.51
C THR A 6 0.42 13.67 0.56
N ASN A 7 0.89 12.69 -0.20
CA ASN A 7 2.32 12.41 -0.30
C ASN A 7 3.04 13.53 -1.10
N ARG A 8 4.37 13.54 -1.12
CA ARG A 8 5.13 14.52 -1.93
C ARG A 8 4.90 14.44 -3.45
N HIS A 9 4.27 13.36 -3.92
CA HIS A 9 3.97 13.12 -5.33
C HIS A 9 2.58 13.66 -5.75
N GLY A 10 1.81 14.21 -4.79
CA GLY A 10 0.46 14.70 -5.02
C GLY A 10 -0.63 13.62 -4.93
N ASP A 11 -0.26 12.38 -4.58
CA ASP A 11 -1.23 11.31 -4.36
C ASP A 11 -1.84 11.43 -2.97
N GLU A 12 -3.15 11.22 -2.92
CA GLU A 12 -3.89 11.19 -1.68
C GLU A 12 -3.90 9.76 -1.09
N ILE A 13 -3.41 9.66 0.14
CA ILE A 13 -3.38 8.43 0.92
C ILE A 13 -4.53 8.48 1.93
N ARG A 14 -5.34 7.43 1.96
CA ARG A 14 -6.49 7.30 2.85
C ARG A 14 -6.52 5.92 3.51
N VAL A 15 -7.01 5.88 4.75
CA VAL A 15 -7.34 4.63 5.43
C VAL A 15 -8.31 3.81 4.58
N GLY A 16 -8.07 2.49 4.50
CA GLY A 16 -8.82 1.53 3.69
C GLY A 16 -8.25 1.30 2.29
N GLN A 17 -7.37 2.15 1.78
CA GLN A 17 -6.75 1.95 0.47
C GLN A 17 -5.85 0.72 0.43
N LEU A 18 -5.83 0.07 -0.73
CA LEU A 18 -4.94 -1.06 -1.02
C LEU A 18 -3.77 -0.62 -1.90
N TRP A 19 -2.58 -1.05 -1.52
CA TRP A 19 -1.33 -0.71 -2.21
C TRP A 19 -0.51 -1.96 -2.52
N LEU A 20 -0.10 -2.10 -3.78
CA LEU A 20 0.66 -3.23 -4.30
C LEU A 20 2.13 -2.88 -4.42
N ASP A 21 3.01 -3.79 -4.01
CA ASP A 21 4.45 -3.60 -4.18
C ASP A 21 4.83 -3.47 -5.67
N ASN A 22 5.98 -2.87 -5.94
CA ASN A 22 6.46 -2.65 -7.30
C ASN A 22 6.49 -3.98 -8.08
N PRO A 23 6.01 -3.99 -9.33
CA PRO A 23 5.92 -5.20 -10.12
C PRO A 23 7.25 -5.92 -10.40
N ALA A 24 8.38 -5.23 -10.29
CA ALA A 24 9.71 -5.79 -10.49
C ALA A 24 10.25 -6.57 -9.27
N ARG A 25 9.50 -6.68 -8.15
CA ARG A 25 9.93 -7.48 -6.99
C ARG A 25 9.52 -8.94 -7.10
N THR A 26 10.45 -9.85 -6.76
CA THR A 26 10.17 -11.29 -6.61
C THR A 26 9.00 -11.58 -5.66
N VAL A 27 8.96 -10.91 -4.51
CA VAL A 27 7.85 -11.05 -3.55
C VAL A 27 7.01 -9.79 -3.61
N ARG A 28 5.78 -9.94 -4.10
CA ARG A 28 4.80 -8.85 -4.20
C ARG A 28 3.86 -8.87 -3.02
N ARG A 29 3.79 -7.76 -2.31
CA ARG A 29 2.90 -7.57 -1.17
C ARG A 29 1.71 -6.72 -1.55
N THR A 30 0.57 -7.05 -0.96
CA THR A 30 -0.60 -6.16 -0.91
C THR A 30 -0.72 -5.63 0.50
N LEU A 31 -0.80 -4.32 0.63
CA LEU A 31 -0.96 -3.60 1.89
C LEU A 31 -2.36 -3.00 1.95
N ARG A 32 -2.98 -2.99 3.12
CA ARG A 32 -4.13 -2.13 3.43
C ARG A 32 -3.69 -1.05 4.39
N VAL A 33 -3.98 0.22 4.10
CA VAL A 33 -3.75 1.32 5.05
C VAL A 33 -4.80 1.23 6.16
N ASP A 34 -4.37 1.12 7.40
CA ASP A 34 -5.22 1.08 8.59
C ASP A 34 -5.19 2.38 9.40
N GLY A 35 -4.13 3.18 9.24
CA GLY A 35 -3.98 4.46 9.94
C GLY A 35 -2.88 5.33 9.36
N LEU A 36 -2.83 6.59 9.80
CA LEU A 36 -1.78 7.54 9.50
C LEU A 36 -1.22 8.08 10.82
N GLU A 37 0.09 8.05 10.98
CA GLU A 37 0.79 8.49 12.19
C GLU A 37 1.90 9.49 11.85
N ASP A 38 2.13 10.45 12.74
CA ASP A 38 3.28 11.34 12.68
C ASP A 38 4.53 10.59 13.20
N ALA A 39 5.52 10.37 12.32
CA ALA A 39 6.79 9.73 12.66
C ALA A 39 7.92 10.75 12.93
N GLY A 40 7.56 11.97 13.34
CA GLY A 40 8.47 13.05 13.69
C GLY A 40 9.28 13.53 12.47
N ALA A 41 10.61 13.53 12.61
CA ALA A 41 11.52 14.02 11.55
C ALA A 41 11.43 13.21 10.23
N LEU A 42 10.84 12.02 10.25
CA LEU A 42 10.62 11.20 9.06
C LEU A 42 9.33 11.58 8.30
N GLY A 43 8.49 12.44 8.87
CA GLY A 43 7.19 12.86 8.34
C GLY A 43 6.08 11.85 8.64
N THR A 44 5.00 11.91 7.88
CA THR A 44 3.84 11.01 8.06
C THR A 44 4.17 9.59 7.59
N ALA A 45 3.76 8.60 8.38
CA ALA A 45 3.78 7.19 8.03
C ALA A 45 2.37 6.62 7.93
N ALA A 46 2.14 5.76 6.94
CA ALA A 46 0.98 4.90 6.85
C ALA A 46 1.23 3.63 7.65
N ILE A 47 0.33 3.33 8.58
CA ILE A 47 0.28 2.05 9.27
C ILE A 47 -0.54 1.11 8.41
N CYS A 48 0.08 0.03 7.96
CA CYS A 48 -0.53 -0.90 7.02
C CYS A 48 -0.48 -2.33 7.52
N THR A 49 -1.58 -3.06 7.37
CA THR A 49 -1.58 -4.51 7.43
C THR A 49 -1.19 -5.06 6.06
N VAL A 50 -0.15 -5.90 6.01
CA VAL A 50 0.13 -6.68 4.81
C VAL A 50 -0.94 -7.75 4.70
N ILE A 51 -1.83 -7.71 3.71
CA ILE A 51 -2.95 -8.66 3.58
C ILE A 51 -2.59 -9.90 2.75
N SER A 52 -1.58 -9.80 1.89
CA SER A 52 -1.02 -10.94 1.16
C SER A 52 0.42 -10.65 0.73
N ALA A 53 1.21 -11.72 0.59
CA ALA A 53 2.53 -11.68 -0.01
C ALA A 53 2.68 -12.87 -0.95
N HIS A 54 2.85 -12.59 -2.24
CA HIS A 54 2.95 -13.59 -3.29
C HIS A 54 4.37 -13.62 -3.84
N ASN A 55 5.03 -14.78 -3.75
CA ASN A 55 6.30 -15.04 -4.40
C ASN A 55 6.04 -15.40 -5.87
N GLN A 56 6.50 -14.55 -6.79
CA GLN A 56 6.27 -14.73 -8.22
C GLN A 56 7.10 -15.87 -8.83
N GLU A 57 8.20 -16.27 -8.21
CA GLU A 57 9.07 -17.35 -8.70
C GLU A 57 8.54 -18.73 -8.28
N THR A 58 8.07 -18.86 -7.03
CA THR A 58 7.57 -20.14 -6.50
C THR A 58 6.06 -20.30 -6.59
N GLY A 59 5.32 -19.22 -6.83
CA GLY A 59 3.85 -19.18 -6.74
C GLY A 59 3.30 -19.22 -5.32
N GLU A 60 4.18 -19.20 -4.30
CA GLU A 60 3.76 -19.28 -2.90
C GLU A 60 3.03 -18.00 -2.50
N VAL A 61 1.79 -18.15 -2.04
CA VAL A 61 1.04 -17.07 -1.39
C VAL A 61 1.11 -17.29 0.11
N THR A 62 1.76 -16.38 0.80
CA THR A 62 1.69 -16.29 2.25
C THR A 62 0.66 -15.22 2.61
N ALA A 63 -0.14 -15.48 3.65
CA ALA A 63 -1.06 -14.52 4.23
C ALA A 63 -0.38 -13.88 5.44
N PRO A 64 0.04 -12.60 5.38
CA PRO A 64 0.50 -11.94 6.59
C PRO A 64 -0.70 -11.27 7.26
N GLY A 65 -0.68 -11.20 8.59
CA GLY A 65 -1.46 -10.25 9.40
C GLY A 65 -0.52 -9.22 10.04
N ARG A 66 0.66 -9.05 9.42
CA ARG A 66 1.75 -8.26 9.96
C ARG A 66 1.43 -6.79 9.71
N VAL A 67 1.41 -6.02 10.79
CA VAL A 67 1.36 -4.55 10.73
C VAL A 67 2.77 -4.03 10.44
N VAL A 68 2.86 -3.11 9.49
CA VAL A 68 4.09 -2.43 9.07
C VAL A 68 3.86 -0.93 9.00
N SER A 69 4.89 -0.15 9.28
CA SER A 69 4.89 1.30 9.10
C SER A 69 5.61 1.65 7.78
N ILE A 70 4.94 2.38 6.89
CA ILE A 70 5.42 2.73 5.56
C ILE A 70 5.41 4.24 5.42
N LYS A 71 6.52 4.84 4.99
CA LYS A 71 6.54 6.27 4.66
C LYS A 71 5.53 6.57 3.55
N VAL A 72 4.66 7.56 3.73
CA VAL A 72 3.60 7.88 2.75
C VAL A 72 4.15 8.22 1.36
N ASP A 73 5.35 8.79 1.29
CA ASP A 73 6.07 9.06 0.04
C ASP A 73 6.45 7.78 -0.74
N SER A 74 6.41 6.62 -0.10
CA SER A 74 6.64 5.33 -0.76
C SER A 74 5.36 4.74 -1.36
N LEU A 75 4.19 5.30 -1.06
CA LEU A 75 2.91 4.96 -1.66
C LEU A 75 2.65 5.98 -2.76
N HIS A 76 2.89 5.66 -4.03
CA HIS A 76 2.70 6.61 -5.11
C HIS A 76 2.18 5.95 -6.39
N THR A 77 1.31 6.64 -7.11
CA THR A 77 0.70 6.10 -8.35
C THR A 77 1.66 6.13 -9.54
N THR A 78 2.74 6.91 -9.44
CA THR A 78 3.74 6.99 -10.49
C THR A 78 4.48 5.65 -10.65
N PRO A 79 4.61 5.11 -11.89
CA PRO A 79 5.31 3.84 -12.15
C PRO A 79 6.82 3.88 -11.84
N SER A 80 7.36 5.07 -11.62
CA SER A 80 8.78 5.34 -11.45
C SER A 80 9.18 5.20 -9.98
N GLY A 81 9.77 4.08 -9.58
CA GLY A 81 10.36 3.92 -8.24
C GLY A 81 10.08 2.57 -7.59
N LYS A 82 10.80 2.24 -6.51
CA LYS A 82 10.69 0.93 -5.80
C LYS A 82 9.55 0.89 -4.76
N GLY A 83 8.63 1.84 -4.82
CA GLY A 83 7.51 2.03 -3.90
C GLY A 83 6.33 1.09 -4.16
N TYR A 84 5.19 1.42 -3.57
CA TYR A 84 3.93 0.73 -3.78
C TYR A 84 3.02 1.56 -4.68
N HIS A 85 2.27 0.89 -5.52
CA HIS A 85 1.29 1.49 -6.42
C HIS A 85 -0.12 1.23 -5.90
N LEU A 86 -1.03 2.18 -6.14
CA LEU A 86 -2.42 2.00 -5.75
C LEU A 86 -2.96 0.76 -6.48
N ALA A 87 -3.52 -0.19 -5.74
CA ALA A 87 -4.23 -1.29 -6.36
C ALA A 87 -5.41 -0.69 -7.11
N GLU A 88 -5.55 -0.98 -8.40
CA GLU A 88 -6.82 -0.74 -9.09
C GLU A 88 -7.89 -1.39 -8.23
N GLN A 89 -8.83 -0.59 -7.70
CA GLN A 89 -10.00 -1.14 -7.02
C GLN A 89 -10.68 -2.01 -8.08
N ALA A 90 -10.53 -3.33 -7.93
CA ALA A 90 -11.19 -4.29 -8.80
C ALA A 90 -12.65 -3.84 -8.88
N ALA A 91 -13.06 -3.51 -10.10
CA ALA A 91 -14.34 -2.90 -10.39
C ALA A 91 -15.43 -3.59 -9.58
N THR A 92 -16.26 -2.76 -8.95
CA THR A 92 -17.60 -3.06 -8.46
C THR A 92 -18.14 -4.30 -9.18
N VAL A 93 -18.29 -5.41 -8.45
CA VAL A 93 -19.16 -6.48 -8.92
C VAL A 93 -20.53 -5.84 -9.11
N SER A 94 -20.96 -5.71 -10.37
CA SER A 94 -22.32 -5.36 -10.69
C SER A 94 -23.23 -6.37 -10.01
N GLU A 95 -23.93 -5.97 -8.95
CA GLU A 95 -25.10 -6.71 -8.50
C GLU A 95 -26.16 -6.60 -9.61
N GLY A 96 -26.53 -7.76 -10.16
CA GLY A 96 -27.57 -7.91 -11.17
C GLY A 96 -28.98 -7.90 -10.60
#